data_AF-R6KBF4-F1
#
_entry.id   AF-R6KBF4-F1
#
_cell.length_a   1.000
_cell.length_b   1.000
_cell.length_c   1.000
_cell.angle_alpha   90.00
_cell.angle_beta   90.00
_cell.angle_gamma   90.00
#
_symmetry.space_group_name_H-M   'P 1'
#
loop_
_entity.id
_entity.type
_entity.pdbx_description
1 polymer ?
#
loop_
_entity_poly.entity_id
_entity_poly.type
_entity_poly.pdbx_seq_one_letter_code
_entity_poly.pdbx_strand_id
1 'polypeptide(L)'
;MYKAFLIKYGEIGVKGKNRYLFEDALVRQIRFALNKIDGDFVVSKENGRIYATAQSEFDYDEAVEALKTVFGIIGICPVVQIEDNGFDDLAEHVIKYLDEAYPDKNVTFKVDARRARKNYPMNSMEINMEMGGRILDAFPEMKVDVHKPEVLLQIEIRKNINIYSIEIPGPGGMPIGTAGKAMLLLSGGIDSPVAGYMIAKRGVQIEATYFHAPPYTSERAKQKVVDLARLVSKYAGPIVLNVVNFTDIQLAIYEKCPHDELTIIMRRYMMKIAEELGKESKCMGLITGESIGQVASQTMHSLYCTNEVCTMPVYRPVIGFDKQEIIDISEKIGTYETSIQPFEDCCTIFVAKHPVTKPNLNIIKQHEHNLDEVIDDLMKTAIETTEKIIVK
;
A
#
# COMPACT_ATOMS: atom_id res chain seq x y z
N MET A 1 -20.64 -0.75 20.75
CA MET A 1 -20.84 -2.20 20.55
C MET A 1 -19.52 -2.97 20.45
N TYR A 2 -18.70 -2.71 19.43
CA TYR A 2 -17.46 -3.45 19.20
C TYR A 2 -16.34 -3.02 20.14
N LYS A 3 -15.59 -4.00 20.68
CA LYS A 3 -14.41 -3.75 21.53
C LYS A 3 -13.11 -4.19 20.88
N ALA A 4 -13.18 -4.97 19.81
CA ALA A 4 -12.01 -5.41 19.08
C ALA A 4 -12.31 -5.63 17.60
N PHE A 5 -11.25 -5.66 16.80
CA PHE A 5 -11.27 -6.11 15.43
C PHE A 5 -10.47 -7.41 15.32
N LEU A 6 -11.11 -8.48 14.85
CA LEU A 6 -10.45 -9.70 14.42
C LEU A 6 -9.92 -9.48 13.00
N ILE A 7 -8.62 -9.64 12.84
CA ILE A 7 -7.93 -9.42 11.57
C ILE A 7 -7.71 -10.76 10.86
N LYS A 8 -8.25 -10.87 9.65
CA LYS A 8 -8.00 -11.97 8.72
C LYS A 8 -6.89 -11.58 7.76
N TYR A 9 -5.95 -12.50 7.55
CA TYR A 9 -4.87 -12.38 6.57
C TYR A 9 -4.85 -13.60 5.65
N GLY A 10 -4.48 -13.39 4.38
CA GLY A 10 -4.47 -14.43 3.34
C GLY A 10 -3.12 -15.12 3.20
N GLU A 11 -2.29 -14.61 2.28
CA GLU A 11 -1.00 -15.19 1.85
C GLU A 11 0.02 -15.42 2.99
N ILE A 12 -0.18 -14.81 4.17
CA ILE A 12 0.68 -15.02 5.33
C ILE A 12 0.55 -16.45 5.88
N GLY A 13 -0.66 -17.03 5.85
CA GLY A 13 -0.94 -18.35 6.41
C GLY A 13 -0.15 -19.48 5.75
N VAL A 14 0.25 -19.31 4.48
CA VAL A 14 0.98 -20.32 3.70
C VAL A 14 2.51 -20.25 3.87
N LYS A 15 3.03 -19.32 4.67
CA LYS A 15 4.49 -19.10 4.83
C LYS A 15 5.19 -20.09 5.76
N GLY A 16 4.48 -21.12 6.24
CA GLY A 16 5.04 -22.22 7.03
C GLY A 16 5.84 -21.73 8.25
N LYS A 17 7.12 -22.11 8.33
CA LYS A 17 8.01 -21.75 9.44
C LYS A 17 8.28 -20.24 9.58
N ASN A 18 8.14 -19.47 8.50
CA ASN A 18 8.38 -18.03 8.51
C ASN A 18 7.12 -17.21 8.84
N ARG A 19 5.97 -17.85 9.07
CA ARG A 19 4.69 -17.19 9.34
C ARG A 19 4.78 -16.14 10.45
N TYR A 20 5.51 -16.42 11.53
CA TYR A 20 5.61 -15.51 12.67
C TYR A 20 6.20 -14.15 12.28
N LEU A 21 7.20 -14.11 11.37
CA LEU A 21 7.84 -12.88 10.89
C LEU A 21 6.83 -11.96 10.19
N PHE A 22 5.96 -12.54 9.36
CA PHE A 22 4.92 -11.82 8.64
C PHE A 22 3.82 -11.34 9.58
N GLU A 23 3.39 -12.19 10.51
CA GLU A 23 2.42 -11.78 11.54
C GLU A 23 2.98 -10.66 12.43
N ASP A 24 4.25 -10.73 12.85
CA ASP A 24 4.88 -9.68 13.64
C ASP A 24 4.96 -8.36 12.87
N ALA A 25 5.29 -8.42 11.58
CA ALA A 25 5.26 -7.25 10.70
C ALA A 25 3.85 -6.67 10.56
N LEU A 26 2.83 -7.52 10.40
CA LEU A 26 1.44 -7.10 10.32
C LEU A 26 0.98 -6.42 11.62
N VAL A 27 1.28 -7.00 12.78
CA VAL A 27 0.97 -6.41 14.10
C VAL A 27 1.64 -5.04 14.23
N ARG A 28 2.92 -4.90 13.87
CA ARG A 28 3.61 -3.60 13.93
C ARG A 28 2.93 -2.54 13.07
N GLN A 29 2.51 -2.91 11.86
CA GLN A 29 1.83 -1.97 10.97
C GLN A 29 0.42 -1.60 11.46
N ILE A 30 -0.34 -2.56 11.98
CA ILE A 30 -1.66 -2.29 12.57
C ILE A 30 -1.52 -1.30 13.73
N ARG A 31 -0.53 -1.51 14.61
CA ARG A 31 -0.23 -0.55 15.69
C ARG A 31 0.12 0.82 15.14
N PHE A 32 0.96 0.88 14.10
CA PHE A 32 1.33 2.16 13.49
C PHE A 32 0.13 2.90 12.89
N ALA A 33 -0.79 2.20 12.24
CA ALA A 33 -2.00 2.78 11.67
C ALA A 33 -2.96 3.28 12.75
N LEU A 34 -3.20 2.46 13.79
CA LEU A 34 -4.12 2.79 14.89
C LEU A 34 -3.55 3.83 15.86
N ASN A 35 -2.23 4.02 15.92
CA ASN A 35 -1.63 5.09 16.75
C ASN A 35 -1.89 6.50 16.19
N LYS A 36 -2.48 6.62 14.99
CA LYS A 36 -2.76 7.92 14.34
C LYS A 36 -4.18 8.41 14.58
N ILE A 37 -5.03 7.61 15.21
CA ILE A 37 -6.46 7.89 15.41
C ILE A 37 -6.75 8.04 16.90
N ASP A 38 -7.93 8.56 17.24
CA ASP A 38 -8.37 8.65 18.63
C ASP A 38 -8.76 7.26 19.17
N GLY A 39 -8.12 6.87 20.27
CA GLY A 39 -8.35 5.60 20.97
C GLY A 39 -7.06 4.83 21.25
N ASP A 40 -7.02 4.09 22.36
CA ASP A 40 -5.89 3.21 22.68
C ASP A 40 -6.19 1.77 22.23
N PHE A 41 -5.28 1.16 21.47
CA PHE A 41 -5.45 -0.19 20.92
C PHE A 41 -4.30 -1.12 21.28
N VAL A 42 -4.63 -2.26 21.87
CA VAL A 42 -3.70 -3.37 22.06
C VAL A 42 -3.83 -4.33 20.89
N VAL A 43 -2.75 -4.46 20.11
CA VAL A 43 -2.70 -5.43 19.01
C VAL A 43 -1.97 -6.69 19.46
N SER A 44 -2.67 -7.82 19.45
CA SER A 44 -2.16 -9.13 19.91
C SER A 44 -2.24 -10.20 18.83
N LYS A 45 -1.44 -11.25 18.96
CA LYS A 45 -1.56 -12.48 18.18
C LYS A 45 -1.90 -13.64 19.10
N GLU A 46 -2.91 -14.42 18.74
CA GLU A 46 -3.34 -15.59 19.52
C GLU A 46 -3.74 -16.73 18.60
N ASN A 47 -3.05 -17.86 18.67
CA ASN A 47 -3.39 -19.10 17.97
C ASN A 47 -3.73 -18.91 16.48
N GLY A 48 -2.94 -18.08 15.79
CA GLY A 48 -3.12 -17.79 14.36
C GLY A 48 -4.24 -16.80 14.04
N ARG A 49 -4.69 -16.01 15.01
CA ARG A 49 -5.50 -14.80 14.82
C ARG A 49 -4.72 -13.57 15.26
N ILE A 50 -5.02 -12.42 14.68
CA ILE A 50 -4.58 -11.12 15.16
C ILE A 50 -5.81 -10.35 15.61
N TYR A 51 -5.71 -9.70 16.76
CA TYR A 51 -6.76 -8.83 17.29
C TYR A 51 -6.20 -7.43 17.46
N ALA A 52 -7.02 -6.42 17.19
CA ALA A 52 -6.81 -5.05 17.64
C ALA A 52 -7.92 -4.71 18.63
N THR A 53 -7.60 -4.65 19.92
CA THR A 53 -8.57 -4.49 21.01
C THR A 53 -8.48 -3.09 21.60
N ALA A 54 -9.58 -2.35 21.53
CA ALA A 54 -9.68 -1.01 22.11
C ALA A 54 -9.65 -1.08 23.65
N GLN A 55 -8.87 -0.20 24.27
CA GLN A 55 -8.78 0.00 25.73
C GLN A 55 -9.56 1.24 26.19
N SER A 56 -9.93 2.11 25.26
CA SER A 56 -10.75 3.31 25.48
C SER A 56 -11.86 3.40 24.45
N GLU A 57 -12.72 4.41 24.57
CA GLU A 57 -13.59 4.82 23.45
C GLU A 57 -12.73 5.19 22.23
N PHE A 58 -13.29 4.94 21.04
CA PHE A 58 -12.66 5.16 19.75
C PHE A 58 -13.73 5.43 18.69
N ASP A 59 -13.35 6.09 17.60
CA ASP A 59 -14.20 6.23 16.41
C ASP A 59 -14.12 4.96 15.55
N TYR A 60 -15.28 4.32 15.33
CA TYR A 60 -15.36 3.08 14.58
C TYR A 60 -14.95 3.24 13.11
N ASP A 61 -15.41 4.31 12.46
CA ASP A 61 -15.16 4.54 11.04
C ASP A 61 -13.69 4.91 10.83
N GLU A 62 -13.12 5.72 11.73
CA GLU A 62 -11.70 6.07 11.68
C GLU A 62 -10.79 4.84 11.86
N ALA A 63 -11.14 3.94 12.80
CA ALA A 63 -10.41 2.68 13.00
C ALA A 63 -10.49 1.74 11.79
N VAL A 64 -11.67 1.63 11.17
CA VAL A 64 -11.86 0.83 9.96
C VAL A 64 -11.05 1.39 8.80
N GLU A 65 -11.09 2.71 8.56
CA GLU A 65 -10.31 3.35 7.50
C GLU A 65 -8.80 3.22 7.72
N ALA A 66 -8.32 3.36 8.96
CA ALA A 66 -6.92 3.11 9.30
C ALA A 66 -6.51 1.66 9.02
N LEU A 67 -7.35 0.68 9.35
CA LEU A 67 -7.07 -0.74 9.06
C LEU A 67 -7.12 -1.05 7.55
N LYS A 68 -7.95 -0.33 6.77
CA LYS A 68 -8.03 -0.48 5.31
C LYS A 68 -6.76 -0.03 4.58
N THR A 69 -5.85 0.71 5.22
CA THR A 69 -4.56 1.06 4.62
C THR A 69 -3.45 0.06 4.92
N VAL A 70 -3.68 -0.94 5.78
CA VAL A 70 -2.64 -1.88 6.22
C VAL A 70 -2.56 -3.11 5.31
N PHE A 71 -1.51 -3.17 4.48
CA PHE A 71 -1.25 -4.34 3.65
C PHE A 71 -0.99 -5.61 4.47
N GLY A 72 -1.53 -6.73 3.99
CA GLY A 72 -1.58 -8.01 4.67
C GLY A 72 -2.98 -8.35 5.22
N ILE A 73 -3.83 -7.35 5.46
CA ILE A 73 -5.21 -7.54 5.90
C ILE A 73 -6.09 -7.87 4.70
N ILE A 74 -6.79 -9.01 4.73
CA ILE A 74 -7.81 -9.37 3.73
C ILE A 74 -9.24 -9.12 4.22
N GLY A 75 -9.43 -9.14 5.54
CA GLY A 75 -10.73 -8.95 6.17
C GLY A 75 -10.59 -8.36 7.57
N ILE A 76 -11.41 -7.37 7.86
CA ILE A 76 -11.52 -6.69 9.14
C ILE A 76 -12.89 -7.06 9.70
N CYS A 77 -12.90 -7.82 10.79
CA CYS A 77 -14.14 -8.30 11.41
C CYS A 77 -14.33 -7.57 12.75
N PRO A 78 -15.26 -6.61 12.88
CA PRO A 78 -15.63 -6.07 14.16
C PRO A 78 -16.21 -7.19 15.04
N VAL A 79 -15.64 -7.39 16.23
CA VAL A 79 -16.04 -8.49 17.12
C VAL A 79 -16.53 -7.99 18.47
N VAL A 80 -17.53 -8.68 18.99
CA VAL A 80 -17.85 -8.68 20.41
C VAL A 80 -17.09 -9.84 21.05
N GLN A 81 -16.32 -9.54 22.10
CA GLN A 81 -15.56 -10.52 22.88
C GLN A 81 -16.17 -10.65 24.26
N ILE A 82 -16.54 -11.86 24.64
CA ILE A 82 -17.10 -12.18 25.95
C ILE A 82 -16.33 -13.31 26.61
N GLU A 83 -16.39 -13.33 27.94
CA GLU A 83 -15.96 -14.50 28.71
C GLU A 83 -17.01 -15.61 28.58
N ASP A 84 -16.63 -16.85 28.90
CA ASP A 84 -17.56 -17.97 28.87
C ASP A 84 -18.25 -18.13 30.23
N ASN A 85 -19.51 -17.69 30.31
CA ASN A 85 -20.38 -17.90 31.48
C ASN A 85 -21.50 -18.92 31.22
N GLY A 86 -21.35 -19.75 30.17
CA GLY A 86 -22.38 -20.70 29.74
C GLY A 86 -23.15 -20.24 28.51
N PHE A 87 -23.98 -21.15 27.99
CA PHE A 87 -24.66 -20.97 26.71
C PHE A 87 -25.76 -19.90 26.74
N ASP A 88 -26.50 -19.78 27.85
CA ASP A 88 -27.58 -18.79 27.95
C ASP A 88 -27.04 -17.36 27.91
N ASP A 89 -25.95 -17.07 28.64
CA ASP A 89 -25.23 -15.79 28.57
C ASP A 89 -24.71 -15.50 27.16
N LEU A 90 -24.17 -16.51 26.47
CA LEU A 90 -23.76 -16.40 25.07
C LEU A 90 -24.95 -16.04 24.16
N ALA A 91 -26.10 -16.67 24.35
CA ALA A 91 -27.31 -16.40 23.57
C ALA A 91 -27.81 -14.97 23.75
N GLU A 92 -27.83 -14.46 24.99
CA GLU A 92 -28.18 -13.07 25.27
C GLU A 92 -27.25 -12.08 24.54
N HIS A 93 -25.94 -12.33 24.58
CA HIS A 93 -24.97 -11.49 23.87
C HIS A 93 -25.11 -11.58 22.34
N VAL A 94 -25.45 -12.75 21.79
CA VAL A 94 -25.72 -12.92 20.36
C VAL A 94 -26.99 -12.18 19.94
N ILE A 95 -28.06 -12.29 20.72
CA ILE A 95 -29.33 -11.60 20.43
C ILE A 95 -29.11 -10.09 20.46
N LYS A 96 -28.44 -9.58 21.50
CA LYS A 96 -28.06 -8.17 21.59
C LYS A 96 -27.19 -7.73 20.39
N TYR A 97 -26.24 -8.58 19.99
CA TYR A 97 -25.40 -8.31 18.83
C TYR A 97 -26.23 -8.13 17.56
N LEU A 98 -27.18 -9.04 17.31
CA LEU A 98 -28.01 -8.99 16.10
C LEU A 98 -28.99 -7.81 16.12
N ASP A 99 -29.55 -7.48 17.28
CA ASP A 99 -30.46 -6.33 17.44
C ASP A 99 -29.76 -5.01 17.09
N GLU A 100 -28.54 -4.82 17.58
CA GLU A 100 -27.74 -3.62 17.31
C GLU A 100 -27.21 -3.58 15.86
N ALA A 101 -26.79 -4.72 15.32
CA ALA A 101 -26.18 -4.79 13.98
C ALA A 101 -27.20 -4.83 12.83
N TYR A 102 -28.41 -5.33 13.05
CA TYR A 102 -29.44 -5.51 12.03
C TYR A 102 -30.80 -4.99 12.51
N PRO A 103 -31.01 -3.66 12.55
CA PRO A 103 -32.22 -3.05 13.11
C PRO A 103 -33.53 -3.53 12.47
N ASP A 104 -33.52 -3.78 11.15
CA ASP A 104 -34.68 -4.19 10.36
C ASP A 104 -35.12 -5.64 10.62
N LYS A 105 -34.22 -6.48 11.17
CA LYS A 105 -34.47 -7.89 11.56
C LYS A 105 -35.06 -8.80 10.47
N ASN A 106 -35.18 -8.31 9.24
CA ASN A 106 -35.79 -9.01 8.11
C ASN A 106 -34.70 -9.46 7.13
N VAL A 107 -33.89 -10.41 7.58
CA VAL A 107 -32.76 -10.95 6.82
C VAL A 107 -32.68 -12.46 7.01
N THR A 108 -32.07 -13.13 6.03
CA THR A 108 -31.70 -14.53 6.16
C THR A 108 -30.37 -14.68 6.92
N PHE A 109 -30.27 -15.68 7.79
CA PHE A 109 -29.05 -15.92 8.57
C PHE A 109 -28.66 -17.39 8.66
N LYS A 110 -27.40 -17.60 9.04
CA LYS A 110 -26.84 -18.91 9.41
C LYS A 110 -25.87 -18.72 10.57
N VAL A 111 -25.97 -19.60 11.58
CA VAL A 111 -24.96 -19.70 12.64
C VAL A 111 -23.83 -20.64 12.21
N ASP A 112 -22.59 -20.18 12.33
CA ASP A 112 -21.36 -20.94 12.09
C ASP A 112 -20.46 -20.90 13.33
N ALA A 113 -20.69 -21.84 14.25
CA ALA A 113 -19.95 -21.99 15.47
C ALA A 113 -18.69 -22.85 15.28
N ARG A 114 -17.53 -22.34 15.71
CA ARG A 114 -16.24 -23.01 15.63
C ARG A 114 -15.61 -23.11 17.02
N ARG A 115 -15.20 -24.31 17.40
CA ARG A 115 -14.59 -24.57 18.72
C ARG A 115 -13.11 -24.86 18.60
N ALA A 116 -12.28 -23.90 19.03
CA ALA A 116 -10.86 -24.17 19.30
C ALA A 116 -10.72 -24.89 20.64
N ARG A 117 -11.50 -24.47 21.64
CA ARG A 117 -11.58 -25.10 22.96
C ARG A 117 -12.54 -26.30 22.92
N LYS A 118 -12.00 -27.52 22.92
CA LYS A 118 -12.80 -28.76 22.71
C LYS A 118 -13.58 -29.24 23.93
N ASN A 119 -13.22 -28.78 25.14
CA ASN A 119 -13.93 -29.10 26.39
C ASN A 119 -15.16 -28.21 26.64
N TYR A 120 -15.58 -27.39 25.69
CA TYR A 120 -16.86 -26.69 25.79
C TYR A 120 -18.03 -27.70 25.82
N PRO A 121 -19.04 -27.54 26.69
CA PRO A 121 -20.10 -28.54 26.90
C PRO A 121 -20.86 -28.92 25.63
N MET A 122 -21.08 -27.96 24.74
CA MET A 122 -21.76 -28.17 23.47
C MET A 122 -20.75 -28.33 22.32
N ASN A 123 -21.10 -29.14 21.34
CA ASN A 123 -20.41 -29.23 20.07
C ASN A 123 -20.87 -28.13 19.09
N SER A 124 -20.13 -27.93 17.99
CA SER A 124 -20.45 -26.86 17.03
C SER A 124 -21.85 -26.98 16.43
N MET A 125 -22.32 -28.19 16.17
CA MET A 125 -23.63 -28.42 15.57
C MET A 125 -24.76 -28.13 16.56
N GLU A 126 -24.58 -28.55 17.82
CA GLU A 126 -25.49 -28.21 18.92
C GLU A 126 -25.59 -26.70 19.11
N ILE A 127 -24.46 -25.98 19.14
CA ILE A 127 -24.46 -24.52 19.23
C ILE A 127 -25.21 -23.90 18.06
N ASN A 128 -24.96 -24.35 16.82
CA ASN A 128 -25.62 -23.81 15.64
C ASN A 128 -27.15 -23.98 15.69
N MET A 129 -27.62 -25.16 16.07
CA MET A 129 -29.05 -25.48 16.13
C MET A 129 -29.75 -24.70 17.25
N GLU A 130 -29.21 -24.78 18.47
CA GLU A 130 -29.80 -24.14 19.64
C GLU A 130 -29.78 -22.61 19.51
N MET A 131 -28.66 -22.04 19.07
CA MET A 131 -28.56 -20.60 18.85
C MET A 131 -29.51 -20.13 17.73
N GLY A 132 -29.66 -20.93 16.67
CA GLY A 132 -30.64 -20.65 15.62
C GLY A 132 -32.07 -20.57 16.16
N GLY A 133 -32.46 -21.49 17.06
CA GLY A 133 -33.74 -21.44 17.76
C GLY A 133 -33.91 -20.18 18.59
N ARG A 134 -32.92 -19.86 19.45
CA ARG A 134 -32.92 -18.64 20.28
C ARG A 134 -33.05 -17.35 19.45
N ILE A 135 -32.40 -17.28 18.29
CA ILE A 135 -32.50 -16.13 17.38
C ILE A 135 -33.90 -16.02 16.77
N LEU A 136 -34.49 -17.13 16.32
CA LEU A 136 -35.84 -17.15 15.75
C LEU A 136 -36.92 -16.79 16.77
N ASP A 137 -36.75 -17.23 18.03
CA ASP A 137 -37.65 -16.86 19.13
C ASP A 137 -37.58 -15.36 19.45
N ALA A 138 -36.38 -14.78 19.39
CA ALA A 138 -36.15 -13.35 19.66
C ALA A 138 -36.55 -12.44 18.48
N PHE A 139 -36.35 -12.90 17.24
CA PHE A 139 -36.60 -12.15 16.01
C PHE A 139 -37.42 -12.98 15.01
N PRO A 140 -38.75 -13.02 15.15
CA PRO A 140 -39.63 -13.81 14.29
C PRO A 140 -39.56 -13.48 12.79
N GLU A 141 -39.08 -12.29 12.43
CA GLU A 141 -38.90 -11.84 11.05
C GLU A 141 -37.64 -12.43 10.38
N MET A 142 -36.63 -12.84 11.15
CA MET A 142 -35.43 -13.46 10.61
C MET A 142 -35.71 -14.88 10.11
N LYS A 143 -34.97 -15.32 9.09
CA LYS A 143 -35.14 -16.66 8.50
C LYS A 143 -33.81 -17.39 8.38
N VAL A 144 -33.82 -18.70 8.58
CA VAL A 144 -32.60 -19.49 8.39
C VAL A 144 -32.41 -19.82 6.91
N ASP A 145 -31.25 -19.47 6.35
CA ASP A 145 -30.77 -19.98 5.05
C ASP A 145 -29.37 -20.56 5.23
N VAL A 146 -29.25 -21.89 5.15
CA VAL A 146 -27.97 -22.58 5.36
C VAL A 146 -27.06 -22.59 4.12
N HIS A 147 -27.59 -22.20 2.96
CA HIS A 147 -26.91 -22.22 1.66
C HIS A 147 -26.40 -20.85 1.25
N LYS A 148 -27.25 -19.81 1.30
CA LYS A 148 -26.90 -18.45 0.90
C LYS A 148 -27.46 -17.41 1.89
N PRO A 149 -26.99 -17.42 3.15
CA PRO A 149 -27.42 -16.44 4.14
C PRO A 149 -26.93 -15.03 3.77
N GLU A 150 -27.76 -14.03 4.02
CA GLU A 150 -27.34 -12.62 4.04
C GLU A 150 -26.43 -12.33 5.24
N VAL A 151 -26.71 -12.97 6.38
CA VAL A 151 -25.95 -12.83 7.63
C VAL A 151 -25.32 -14.16 8.02
N LEU A 152 -24.00 -14.26 7.94
CA LEU A 152 -23.25 -15.41 8.47
C LEU A 152 -22.74 -15.08 9.87
N LEU A 153 -23.49 -15.46 10.91
CA LEU A 153 -23.11 -15.26 12.30
C LEU A 153 -22.03 -16.27 12.71
N GLN A 154 -20.82 -15.77 12.94
CA GLN A 154 -19.68 -16.54 13.41
C GLN A 154 -19.58 -16.50 14.94
N ILE A 155 -19.48 -17.68 15.55
CA ILE A 155 -19.24 -17.83 16.99
C ILE A 155 -17.96 -18.65 17.17
N GLU A 156 -16.85 -18.01 17.55
CA GLU A 156 -15.58 -18.72 17.81
C GLU A 156 -15.39 -18.96 19.31
N ILE A 157 -15.61 -20.20 19.77
CA ILE A 157 -15.36 -20.62 21.16
C ILE A 157 -13.86 -20.88 21.35
N ARG A 158 -13.19 -19.95 22.04
CA ARG A 158 -11.75 -20.01 22.37
C ARG A 158 -11.54 -19.79 23.88
N LYS A 159 -10.49 -19.04 24.26
CA LYS A 159 -10.32 -18.54 25.64
C LYS A 159 -11.44 -17.55 25.96
N ASN A 160 -11.59 -16.55 25.10
CA ASN A 160 -12.78 -15.70 25.02
C ASN A 160 -13.63 -16.15 23.82
N ILE A 161 -14.93 -15.89 23.86
CA ILE A 161 -15.84 -16.18 22.75
C ILE A 161 -15.91 -14.94 21.86
N ASN A 162 -15.63 -15.11 20.57
CA ASN A 162 -15.83 -14.05 19.57
C ASN A 162 -17.18 -14.21 18.89
N ILE A 163 -17.94 -13.12 18.79
CA ILE A 163 -19.21 -13.03 18.07
C ILE A 163 -19.06 -11.96 16.99
N TYR A 164 -19.28 -12.33 15.73
CA TYR A 164 -19.23 -11.40 14.60
C TYR A 164 -19.98 -11.92 13.38
N SER A 165 -20.43 -11.04 12.52
CA SER A 165 -21.09 -11.38 11.25
C SER A 165 -20.69 -10.46 10.09
N ILE A 166 -20.06 -9.32 10.40
CA ILE A 166 -19.60 -8.34 9.44
C ILE A 166 -18.12 -8.62 9.09
N GLU A 167 -17.81 -8.62 7.80
CA GLU A 167 -16.45 -8.74 7.29
C GLU A 167 -16.20 -7.62 6.26
N ILE A 168 -15.41 -6.63 6.67
CA ILE A 168 -15.01 -5.52 5.82
C ILE A 168 -13.76 -5.92 5.02
N PRO A 169 -13.74 -5.81 3.68
CA PRO A 169 -12.57 -6.14 2.89
C PRO A 169 -11.36 -5.27 3.23
N GLY A 170 -10.21 -5.92 3.42
CA GLY A 170 -8.93 -5.23 3.57
C GLY A 170 -8.20 -5.02 2.24
N PRO A 171 -7.07 -4.30 2.24
CA PRO A 171 -6.31 -4.00 1.02
C PRO A 171 -5.59 -5.22 0.41
N GLY A 172 -5.51 -6.32 1.15
CA GLY A 172 -4.78 -7.53 0.78
C GLY A 172 -3.27 -7.31 0.77
N GLY A 173 -2.55 -8.11 -0.02
CA GLY A 173 -1.10 -7.98 -0.16
C GLY A 173 -0.31 -8.56 1.01
N MET A 174 0.90 -8.04 1.22
CA MET A 174 1.86 -8.52 2.21
C MET A 174 2.29 -7.37 3.15
N PRO A 175 2.60 -7.65 4.41
CA PRO A 175 3.01 -6.62 5.35
C PRO A 175 4.30 -5.91 4.91
N ILE A 176 4.35 -4.58 5.02
CA ILE A 176 5.54 -3.78 4.71
C ILE A 176 6.74 -4.23 5.53
N GLY A 177 7.91 -4.23 4.88
CA GLY A 177 9.19 -4.65 5.46
C GLY A 177 9.43 -6.15 5.41
N THR A 178 8.52 -6.94 4.82
CA THR A 178 8.69 -8.40 4.66
C THR A 178 9.34 -8.80 3.34
N ALA A 179 9.44 -7.87 2.38
CA ALA A 179 10.01 -8.10 1.05
C ALA A 179 11.18 -7.16 0.70
N GLY A 180 11.92 -6.71 1.72
CA GLY A 180 13.06 -5.80 1.54
C GLY A 180 12.63 -4.36 1.29
N LYS A 181 13.49 -3.61 0.60
CA LYS A 181 13.35 -2.16 0.38
C LYS A 181 13.70 -1.82 -1.07
N ALA A 182 13.02 -0.83 -1.65
CA ALA A 182 13.27 -0.38 -3.03
C ALA A 182 13.16 1.15 -3.15
N MET A 183 13.86 1.70 -4.14
CA MET A 183 13.91 3.14 -4.42
C MET A 183 12.91 3.50 -5.52
N LEU A 184 11.90 4.30 -5.19
CA LEU A 184 10.89 4.80 -6.09
C LEU A 184 11.35 6.10 -6.76
N LEU A 185 11.40 6.12 -8.09
CA LEU A 185 11.50 7.37 -8.83
C LEU A 185 10.12 8.04 -8.83
N LEU A 186 9.90 8.92 -7.86
CA LEU A 186 8.63 9.62 -7.65
C LEU A 186 8.65 10.94 -8.44
N SER A 187 7.73 11.07 -9.39
CA SER A 187 7.49 12.30 -10.14
C SER A 187 6.20 12.99 -9.69
N GLY A 188 5.96 14.19 -10.22
CA GLY A 188 4.73 14.94 -9.98
C GLY A 188 3.52 14.43 -10.78
N GLY A 189 3.65 13.30 -11.50
CA GLY A 189 2.61 12.71 -12.33
C GLY A 189 1.72 11.71 -11.60
N ILE A 190 0.80 11.09 -12.36
CA ILE A 190 -0.18 10.12 -11.84
C ILE A 190 0.45 8.74 -11.58
N ASP A 191 1.42 8.36 -12.40
CA ASP A 191 1.79 6.95 -12.56
C ASP A 191 2.77 6.46 -11.48
N SER A 192 3.73 7.29 -11.05
CA SER A 192 4.74 6.90 -10.05
C SER A 192 4.17 6.69 -8.63
N PRO A 193 3.23 7.51 -8.11
CA PRO A 193 2.55 7.20 -6.85
C PRO A 193 1.85 5.83 -6.88
N VAL A 194 1.18 5.51 -7.99
CA VAL A 194 0.51 4.22 -8.20
C VAL A 194 1.53 3.07 -8.19
N ALA A 195 2.65 3.22 -8.89
CA ALA A 195 3.73 2.23 -8.87
C ALA A 195 4.30 2.00 -7.46
N GLY A 196 4.52 3.07 -6.70
CA GLY A 196 4.94 3.00 -5.30
C GLY A 196 3.95 2.20 -4.44
N TYR A 197 2.66 2.52 -4.54
CA TYR A 197 1.58 1.81 -3.84
C TYR A 197 1.53 0.31 -4.22
N MET A 198 1.65 -0.03 -5.50
CA MET A 198 1.58 -1.43 -5.96
C MET A 198 2.76 -2.27 -5.49
N ILE A 199 3.97 -1.70 -5.43
CA ILE A 199 5.14 -2.41 -4.89
C ILE A 199 5.08 -2.50 -3.36
N ALA A 200 4.66 -1.43 -2.69
CA ALA A 200 4.41 -1.45 -1.26
C ALA A 200 3.40 -2.54 -0.87
N LYS A 201 2.34 -2.75 -1.68
CA LYS A 201 1.36 -3.84 -1.49
C LYS A 201 1.98 -5.23 -1.45
N ARG A 202 3.16 -5.44 -2.02
CA ARG A 202 3.92 -6.70 -1.95
C ARG A 202 4.88 -6.79 -0.76
N GLY A 203 4.75 -5.89 0.21
CA GLY A 203 5.51 -5.91 1.46
C GLY A 203 6.88 -5.25 1.37
N VAL A 204 7.13 -4.50 0.30
CA VAL A 204 8.39 -3.79 0.06
C VAL A 204 8.33 -2.43 0.74
N GLN A 205 9.36 -2.09 1.50
CA GLN A 205 9.51 -0.74 2.06
C GLN A 205 9.95 0.24 0.96
N ILE A 206 9.36 1.43 0.94
CA ILE A 206 9.62 2.45 -0.07
C ILE A 206 10.55 3.53 0.48
N GLU A 207 11.62 3.80 -0.24
CA GLU A 207 12.30 5.09 -0.24
C GLU A 207 12.07 5.74 -1.60
N ALA A 208 12.07 7.06 -1.69
CA ALA A 208 11.78 7.77 -2.93
C ALA A 208 12.90 8.74 -3.31
N THR A 209 13.09 8.93 -4.61
CA THR A 209 13.92 9.98 -5.20
C THR A 209 13.07 10.83 -6.11
N TYR A 210 13.16 12.14 -5.95
CA TYR A 210 12.53 13.15 -6.79
C TYR A 210 13.62 14.07 -7.37
N PHE A 211 13.56 14.31 -8.67
CA PHE A 211 14.47 15.20 -9.38
C PHE A 211 13.77 16.52 -9.65
N HIS A 212 14.36 17.63 -9.21
CA HIS A 212 13.89 18.97 -9.51
C HIS A 212 15.02 19.80 -10.13
N ALA A 213 14.68 20.89 -10.82
CA ALA A 213 15.64 21.72 -11.54
C ALA A 213 15.40 23.21 -11.30
N PRO A 214 15.69 23.75 -10.10
CA PRO A 214 15.54 25.18 -9.81
C PRO A 214 16.54 26.02 -10.62
N PRO A 215 16.19 27.25 -11.06
CA PRO A 215 14.92 27.95 -10.83
C PRO A 215 13.81 27.58 -11.82
N TYR A 216 14.05 26.63 -12.72
CA TYR A 216 13.09 26.25 -13.76
C TYR A 216 11.89 25.45 -13.23
N THR A 217 12.08 24.64 -12.18
CA THR A 217 10.97 24.04 -11.40
C THR A 217 10.63 24.89 -10.18
N SER A 218 9.34 25.10 -9.94
CA SER A 218 8.86 25.85 -8.76
C SER A 218 8.90 25.04 -7.46
N GLU A 219 8.97 25.74 -6.31
CA GLU A 219 8.78 25.12 -4.99
C GLU A 219 7.40 24.44 -4.85
N ARG A 220 6.39 24.90 -5.60
CA ARG A 220 5.07 24.25 -5.63
C ARG A 220 5.13 22.87 -6.28
N ALA A 221 5.99 22.67 -7.28
CA ALA A 221 6.23 21.37 -7.88
C ALA A 221 6.89 20.40 -6.88
N LYS A 222 7.86 20.88 -6.09
CA LYS A 222 8.44 20.12 -4.96
C LYS A 222 7.37 19.77 -3.93
N GLN A 223 6.56 20.73 -3.51
CA GLN A 223 5.49 20.50 -2.53
C GLN A 223 4.46 19.47 -3.03
N LYS A 224 4.08 19.53 -4.31
CA LYS A 224 3.23 18.52 -4.95
C LYS A 224 3.76 17.12 -4.75
N VAL A 225 5.06 16.90 -4.96
CA VAL A 225 5.69 15.58 -4.79
C VAL A 225 5.77 15.16 -3.32
N VAL A 226 6.02 16.09 -2.39
CA VAL A 226 5.94 15.83 -0.95
C VAL A 226 4.53 15.40 -0.54
N ASP A 227 3.50 16.03 -1.09
CA ASP A 227 2.11 15.69 -0.80
C ASP A 227 1.73 14.32 -1.40
N LEU A 228 2.20 14.00 -2.62
CA LEU A 228 2.06 12.66 -3.20
C LEU A 228 2.74 11.59 -2.35
N ALA A 229 3.97 11.85 -1.88
CA ALA A 229 4.66 10.95 -0.96
C ALA A 229 3.87 10.74 0.34
N ARG A 230 3.21 11.79 0.86
CA ARG A 230 2.37 11.72 2.08
C ARG A 230 1.11 10.89 1.86
N LEU A 231 0.51 10.97 0.68
CA LEU A 231 -0.64 10.15 0.33
C LEU A 231 -0.26 8.67 0.23
N VAL A 232 0.88 8.36 -0.40
CA VAL A 232 1.40 6.99 -0.51
C VAL A 232 1.87 6.45 0.85
N SER A 233 2.44 7.28 1.72
CA SER A 233 2.94 6.87 3.05
C SER A 233 1.83 6.38 3.98
N LYS A 234 0.56 6.73 3.73
CA LYS A 234 -0.61 6.16 4.42
C LYS A 234 -0.66 4.62 4.30
N TYR A 235 -0.17 4.08 3.19
CA TYR A 235 -0.13 2.64 2.90
C TYR A 235 1.27 2.04 3.05
N ALA A 236 2.29 2.74 2.55
CA ALA A 236 3.66 2.24 2.52
C ALA A 236 4.42 2.42 3.85
N GLY A 237 3.82 3.10 4.84
CA GLY A 237 4.52 3.59 6.02
C GLY A 237 5.39 4.81 5.68
N PRO A 238 6.23 5.28 6.64
CA PRO A 238 7.07 6.45 6.41
C PRO A 238 7.99 6.31 5.20
N ILE A 239 8.03 7.35 4.36
CA ILE A 239 8.86 7.41 3.14
C ILE A 239 9.94 8.45 3.36
N VAL A 240 11.20 8.06 3.15
CA VAL A 240 12.31 9.02 3.00
C VAL A 240 12.28 9.50 1.55
N LEU A 241 12.15 10.80 1.33
CA LEU A 241 12.15 11.43 0.02
C LEU A 241 13.49 12.15 -0.18
N ASN A 242 14.29 11.65 -1.10
CA ASN A 242 15.54 12.25 -1.57
C ASN A 242 15.21 13.26 -2.67
N VAL A 243 15.35 14.54 -2.39
CA VAL A 243 15.13 15.63 -3.35
C VAL A 243 16.49 16.01 -3.94
N VAL A 244 16.67 15.68 -5.21
CA VAL A 244 17.93 15.82 -5.96
C VAL A 244 17.85 17.02 -6.89
N ASN A 245 18.73 18.00 -6.69
CA ASN A 245 18.90 19.08 -7.64
C ASN A 245 19.58 18.55 -8.91
N PHE A 246 18.86 18.63 -10.03
CA PHE A 246 19.27 18.10 -11.32
C PHE A 246 19.59 19.21 -12.34
N THR A 247 19.57 20.49 -11.93
CA THR A 247 19.71 21.63 -12.85
C THR A 247 21.00 21.59 -13.67
N ASP A 248 22.16 21.47 -13.01
CA ASP A 248 23.44 21.59 -13.71
C ASP A 248 23.68 20.41 -14.66
N ILE A 249 23.25 19.20 -14.27
CA ILE A 249 23.27 18.02 -15.13
C ILE A 249 22.35 18.24 -16.35
N GLN A 250 21.14 18.76 -16.11
CA GLN A 250 20.18 19.03 -17.17
C GLN A 250 20.67 20.09 -18.17
N LEU A 251 21.32 21.16 -17.69
CA LEU A 251 21.92 22.19 -18.53
C LEU A 251 23.11 21.64 -19.33
N ALA A 252 23.99 20.85 -18.70
CA ALA A 252 25.11 20.22 -19.40
C ALA A 252 24.62 19.28 -20.53
N ILE A 253 23.58 18.49 -20.26
CA ILE A 253 22.95 17.63 -21.27
C ILE A 253 22.34 18.48 -22.41
N TYR A 254 21.63 19.57 -22.07
CA TYR A 254 21.04 20.46 -23.06
C TYR A 254 22.07 21.14 -23.97
N GLU A 255 23.21 21.56 -23.43
CA GLU A 255 24.26 22.25 -24.17
C GLU A 255 25.13 21.32 -25.03
N LYS A 256 25.41 20.10 -24.54
CA LYS A 256 26.43 19.22 -25.11
C LYS A 256 25.89 18.02 -25.87
N CYS A 257 24.62 17.63 -25.70
CA CYS A 257 24.05 16.45 -26.34
C CYS A 257 23.01 16.80 -27.42
N PRO A 258 22.73 15.90 -28.37
CA PRO A 258 21.68 16.11 -29.37
C PRO A 258 20.31 16.35 -28.76
N HIS A 259 19.63 17.38 -29.25
CA HIS A 259 18.37 17.85 -28.66
C HIS A 259 17.24 16.81 -28.67
N ASP A 260 17.20 15.93 -29.66
CA ASP A 260 16.19 14.88 -29.81
C ASP A 260 16.39 13.70 -28.85
N GLU A 261 17.58 13.59 -28.23
CA GLU A 261 17.96 12.52 -27.30
C GLU A 261 17.95 12.95 -25.82
N LEU A 262 17.78 14.24 -25.53
CA LEU A 262 17.89 14.81 -24.17
C LEU A 262 17.08 14.03 -23.14
N THR A 263 15.82 13.69 -23.45
CA THR A 263 14.95 12.97 -22.51
C THR A 263 15.48 11.59 -22.13
N ILE A 264 16.10 10.87 -23.07
CA ILE A 264 16.66 9.53 -22.81
C ILE A 264 17.95 9.65 -22.01
N ILE A 265 18.82 10.60 -22.35
CA ILE A 265 20.07 10.84 -21.64
C ILE A 265 19.78 11.31 -20.20
N MET A 266 18.87 12.28 -20.00
CA MET A 266 18.44 12.71 -18.67
C MET A 266 17.92 11.55 -17.83
N ARG A 267 17.04 10.70 -18.39
CA ARG A 267 16.51 9.53 -17.70
C ARG A 267 17.60 8.53 -17.32
N ARG A 268 18.61 8.31 -18.17
CA ARG A 268 19.77 7.46 -17.84
C ARG A 268 20.52 7.99 -16.61
N TYR A 269 20.78 9.30 -16.52
CA TYR A 269 21.43 9.87 -15.33
C TYR A 269 20.54 9.87 -14.08
N MET A 270 19.24 10.14 -14.21
CA MET A 270 18.29 9.99 -13.11
C MET A 270 18.30 8.57 -12.56
N MET A 271 18.35 7.57 -13.43
CA MET A 271 18.39 6.15 -13.04
C MET A 271 19.71 5.80 -12.34
N LYS A 272 20.87 6.31 -12.82
CA LYS A 272 22.17 6.14 -12.14
C LYS A 272 22.16 6.75 -10.74
N ILE A 273 21.70 7.99 -10.59
CA ILE A 273 21.65 8.68 -9.31
C ILE A 273 20.69 7.97 -8.34
N ALA A 274 19.52 7.56 -8.82
CA ALA A 274 18.55 6.81 -8.01
C ALA A 274 19.11 5.44 -7.57
N GLU A 275 19.90 4.77 -8.40
CA GLU A 275 20.58 3.53 -8.04
C GLU A 275 21.66 3.76 -6.97
N GLU A 276 22.48 4.80 -7.07
CA GLU A 276 23.50 5.11 -6.05
C GLU A 276 22.85 5.45 -4.70
N LEU A 277 21.85 6.34 -4.68
CA LEU A 277 21.06 6.61 -3.48
C LEU A 277 20.37 5.34 -2.95
N GLY A 278 19.90 4.49 -3.86
CA GLY A 278 19.32 3.18 -3.56
C GLY A 278 20.32 2.28 -2.82
N LYS A 279 21.57 2.18 -3.31
CA LYS A 279 22.63 1.38 -2.68
C LYS A 279 22.95 1.88 -1.28
N GLU A 280 23.11 3.19 -1.09
CA GLU A 280 23.34 3.81 0.23
C GLU A 280 22.22 3.45 1.22
N SER A 281 20.98 3.49 0.74
CA SER A 281 19.77 3.19 1.51
C SER A 281 19.42 1.71 1.59
N LYS A 282 20.30 0.81 1.10
CA LYS A 282 20.14 -0.66 1.06
C LYS A 282 18.89 -1.13 0.31
N CYS A 283 18.49 -0.38 -0.70
CA CYS A 283 17.46 -0.80 -1.64
C CYS A 283 17.97 -1.95 -2.51
N MET A 284 17.07 -2.88 -2.85
CA MET A 284 17.35 -4.04 -3.70
C MET A 284 16.78 -3.92 -5.12
N GLY A 285 16.23 -2.76 -5.45
CA GLY A 285 15.59 -2.50 -6.73
C GLY A 285 15.15 -1.05 -6.85
N LEU A 286 14.90 -0.63 -8.09
CA LEU A 286 14.27 0.63 -8.45
C LEU A 286 12.79 0.39 -8.78
N ILE A 287 11.97 1.42 -8.63
CA ILE A 287 10.54 1.39 -9.00
C ILE A 287 10.27 2.60 -9.91
N THR A 288 9.60 2.36 -11.04
CA THR A 288 9.13 3.44 -11.93
C THR A 288 7.65 3.27 -12.25
N GLY A 289 6.99 4.39 -12.54
CA GLY A 289 5.62 4.43 -13.08
C GLY A 289 5.56 4.34 -14.60
N GLU A 290 6.51 3.67 -15.25
CA GLU A 290 6.55 3.58 -16.71
C GLU A 290 5.54 2.55 -17.26
N SER A 291 4.83 2.92 -18.32
CA SER A 291 3.91 2.07 -19.11
C SER A 291 4.30 2.07 -20.59
N ILE A 292 4.33 0.88 -21.22
CA ILE A 292 4.80 0.74 -22.60
C ILE A 292 3.84 1.45 -23.56
N GLY A 293 4.40 2.36 -24.37
CA GLY A 293 3.65 3.00 -25.45
C GLY A 293 2.81 4.21 -25.02
N GLN A 294 2.85 4.61 -23.75
CA GLN A 294 2.12 5.79 -23.27
C GLN A 294 2.73 7.11 -23.75
N VAL A 295 4.07 7.21 -23.79
CA VAL A 295 4.81 8.40 -24.25
C VAL A 295 6.06 8.01 -25.04
N ALA A 296 6.62 8.94 -25.81
CA ALA A 296 7.82 8.72 -26.65
C ALA A 296 9.03 8.17 -25.87
N SER A 297 9.19 8.59 -24.61
CA SER A 297 10.26 8.14 -23.73
C SER A 297 10.02 6.77 -23.08
N GLN A 298 8.90 6.11 -23.38
CA GLN A 298 8.48 4.81 -22.82
C GLN A 298 8.14 3.78 -23.92
N THR A 299 8.78 3.88 -25.08
CA THR A 299 8.80 2.76 -26.05
C THR A 299 9.72 1.65 -25.54
N MET A 300 9.59 0.43 -26.07
CA MET A 300 10.51 -0.67 -25.72
C MET A 300 11.99 -0.31 -25.96
N HIS A 301 12.29 0.47 -26.99
CA HIS A 301 13.66 0.92 -27.30
C HIS A 301 14.15 1.91 -26.25
N SER A 302 13.30 2.86 -25.86
CA SER A 302 13.60 3.84 -24.81
C SER A 302 13.81 3.17 -23.46
N LEU A 303 12.94 2.23 -23.08
CA LEU A 303 13.08 1.44 -21.84
C LEU A 303 14.34 0.59 -21.83
N TYR A 304 14.70 -0.02 -22.96
CA TYR A 304 15.95 -0.76 -23.10
C TYR A 304 17.16 0.17 -22.86
N CYS A 305 17.16 1.35 -23.47
CA CYS A 305 18.24 2.33 -23.29
C CYS A 305 18.33 2.85 -21.85
N THR A 306 17.21 3.14 -21.19
CA THR A 306 17.24 3.65 -19.81
C THR A 306 17.55 2.57 -18.78
N ASN A 307 17.18 1.31 -19.03
CA ASN A 307 17.45 0.21 -18.10
C ASN A 307 18.92 -0.22 -18.12
N GLU A 308 19.63 0.00 -19.22
CA GLU A 308 21.01 -0.50 -19.38
C GLU A 308 22.00 0.11 -18.38
N VAL A 309 21.74 1.31 -17.88
CA VAL A 309 22.61 1.96 -16.88
C VAL A 309 22.40 1.43 -15.46
N CYS A 310 21.40 0.57 -15.25
CA CYS A 310 21.08 0.03 -13.94
C CYS A 310 21.55 -1.42 -13.81
N THR A 311 22.14 -1.72 -12.65
CA THR A 311 22.47 -3.09 -12.25
C THR A 311 21.39 -3.71 -11.36
N MET A 312 20.65 -2.87 -10.62
CA MET A 312 19.50 -3.26 -9.83
C MET A 312 18.29 -3.60 -10.72
N PRO A 313 17.41 -4.54 -10.29
CA PRO A 313 16.13 -4.74 -10.92
C PRO A 313 15.28 -3.45 -10.93
N VAL A 314 14.68 -3.13 -12.07
CA VAL A 314 13.74 -2.00 -12.21
C VAL A 314 12.31 -2.54 -12.29
N TYR A 315 11.56 -2.40 -11.21
CA TYR A 315 10.16 -2.83 -11.14
C TYR A 315 9.25 -1.80 -11.79
N ARG A 316 8.39 -2.26 -12.70
CA ARG A 316 7.45 -1.43 -13.47
C ARG A 316 6.03 -1.99 -13.32
N PRO A 317 5.34 -1.71 -12.20
CA PRO A 317 4.07 -2.36 -11.86
C PRO A 317 2.94 -2.08 -12.85
N VAL A 318 3.00 -0.93 -13.52
CA VAL A 318 1.98 -0.44 -14.46
C VAL A 318 2.40 -0.63 -15.93
N ILE A 319 3.42 -1.46 -16.19
CA ILE A 319 4.06 -1.56 -17.51
C ILE A 319 3.13 -1.95 -18.66
N GLY A 320 2.08 -2.71 -18.35
CA GLY A 320 1.07 -3.18 -19.29
C GLY A 320 -0.32 -2.63 -19.01
N PHE A 321 -0.44 -1.60 -18.16
CA PHE A 321 -1.72 -0.97 -17.86
C PHE A 321 -2.02 0.11 -18.89
N ASP A 322 -3.29 0.25 -19.25
CA ASP A 322 -3.76 1.44 -19.94
C ASP A 322 -3.86 2.63 -18.97
N LYS A 323 -4.15 3.81 -19.53
CA LYS A 323 -4.17 5.04 -18.74
C LYS A 323 -5.32 5.06 -17.73
N GLN A 324 -6.47 4.48 -18.07
CA GLN A 324 -7.65 4.49 -17.20
C GLN A 324 -7.42 3.57 -16.00
N GLU A 325 -6.83 2.40 -16.19
CA GLU A 325 -6.47 1.49 -15.11
C GLU A 325 -5.54 2.16 -14.06
N ILE A 326 -4.60 2.99 -14.52
CA ILE A 326 -3.73 3.76 -13.64
C ILE A 326 -4.51 4.87 -12.92
N ILE A 327 -5.41 5.56 -13.63
CA ILE A 327 -6.27 6.62 -13.06
C ILE A 327 -7.16 6.05 -11.95
N ASP A 328 -7.85 4.93 -12.20
CA ASP A 328 -8.75 4.29 -11.24
C ASP A 328 -8.03 3.95 -9.92
N ILE A 329 -6.77 3.48 -10.02
CA ILE A 329 -5.96 3.22 -8.82
C ILE A 329 -5.55 4.52 -8.15
N SER A 330 -5.16 5.54 -8.92
CA SER A 330 -4.74 6.84 -8.39
C SER A 330 -5.89 7.55 -7.65
N GLU A 331 -7.13 7.41 -8.12
CA GLU A 331 -8.33 7.91 -7.44
C GLU A 331 -8.58 7.13 -6.16
N LYS A 332 -8.51 5.79 -6.22
CA LYS A 332 -8.67 4.91 -5.06
C LYS A 332 -7.69 5.24 -3.92
N ILE A 333 -6.45 5.59 -4.23
CA ILE A 333 -5.43 5.94 -3.22
C ILE A 333 -5.37 7.45 -2.93
N GLY A 334 -6.23 8.24 -3.58
CA GLY A 334 -6.35 9.68 -3.37
C GLY A 334 -5.22 10.53 -3.95
N THR A 335 -4.40 9.99 -4.85
CA THR A 335 -3.25 10.71 -5.45
C THR A 335 -3.62 11.49 -6.71
N TYR A 336 -4.74 11.17 -7.36
CA TYR A 336 -5.13 11.75 -8.66
C TYR A 336 -5.18 13.29 -8.65
N GLU A 337 -5.97 13.87 -7.75
CA GLU A 337 -6.17 15.33 -7.66
C GLU A 337 -4.87 16.11 -7.46
N THR A 338 -3.95 15.57 -6.64
CA THR A 338 -2.63 16.18 -6.44
C THR A 338 -1.76 16.04 -7.69
N SER A 339 -1.79 14.88 -8.36
CA SER A 339 -1.00 14.62 -9.56
C SER A 339 -1.36 15.51 -10.75
N ILE A 340 -2.63 15.93 -10.89
CA ILE A 340 -3.09 16.76 -12.02
C ILE A 340 -2.86 18.27 -11.83
N GLN A 341 -2.33 18.70 -10.68
CA GLN A 341 -2.04 20.11 -10.46
C GLN A 341 -1.04 20.64 -11.50
N PRO A 342 -1.28 21.85 -12.07
CA PRO A 342 -0.57 22.38 -13.24
C PRO A 342 0.81 22.96 -12.90
N PHE A 343 1.65 22.15 -12.28
CA PHE A 343 3.04 22.47 -11.97
C PHE A 343 3.96 21.59 -12.82
N GLU A 344 4.81 22.25 -13.61
CA GLU A 344 5.78 21.60 -14.50
C GLU A 344 6.79 20.76 -13.72
N ASP A 345 7.16 19.63 -14.32
CA ASP A 345 8.14 18.69 -13.78
C ASP A 345 9.50 18.90 -14.46
N CYS A 346 10.58 18.42 -13.83
CA CYS A 346 11.95 18.55 -14.35
C CYS A 346 12.08 18.02 -15.80
N CYS A 347 11.39 16.91 -16.10
CA CYS A 347 11.41 16.30 -17.43
C CYS A 347 10.68 17.11 -18.52
N THR A 348 9.83 18.09 -18.16
CA THR A 348 8.96 18.81 -19.12
C THR A 348 9.53 20.15 -19.61
N ILE A 349 10.56 20.67 -18.94
CA ILE A 349 11.07 22.04 -19.16
C ILE A 349 11.90 22.14 -20.46
N PHE A 350 12.75 21.15 -20.74
CA PHE A 350 13.62 21.12 -21.92
C PHE A 350 13.26 19.97 -22.88
N VAL A 351 11.96 19.77 -23.11
CA VAL A 351 11.49 18.71 -24.01
C VAL A 351 11.85 19.04 -25.46
N ALA A 352 12.44 18.07 -26.15
CA ALA A 352 12.70 18.14 -27.57
C ALA A 352 11.39 18.33 -28.36
N LYS A 353 11.40 19.18 -29.39
CA LYS A 353 10.24 19.32 -30.30
C LYS A 353 9.88 17.99 -30.99
N HIS A 354 10.89 17.16 -31.26
CA HIS A 354 10.74 15.85 -31.89
C HIS A 354 11.60 14.82 -31.15
N PRO A 355 11.12 14.25 -30.03
CA PRO A 355 11.90 13.29 -29.26
C PRO A 355 12.06 11.98 -30.03
N VAL A 356 13.25 11.37 -29.92
CA VAL A 356 13.53 10.07 -30.54
C VAL A 356 12.65 8.98 -29.89
N THR A 357 11.89 8.26 -30.71
CA THR A 357 11.01 7.15 -30.26
C THR A 357 11.64 5.77 -30.38
N LYS A 358 12.74 5.65 -31.13
CA LYS A 358 13.52 4.43 -31.33
C LYS A 358 15.01 4.69 -31.11
N PRO A 359 15.43 5.07 -29.89
CA PRO A 359 16.83 5.35 -29.61
C PRO A 359 17.68 4.09 -29.81
N ASN A 360 18.87 4.27 -30.37
CA ASN A 360 19.88 3.22 -30.48
C ASN A 360 20.86 3.35 -29.32
N LEU A 361 20.95 2.31 -28.48
CA LEU A 361 21.78 2.31 -27.27
C LEU A 361 23.24 2.72 -27.55
N ASN A 362 23.84 2.25 -28.65
CA ASN A 362 25.23 2.55 -28.97
C ASN A 362 25.42 4.03 -29.32
N ILE A 363 24.44 4.62 -30.02
CA ILE A 363 24.46 6.05 -30.36
C ILE A 363 24.29 6.89 -29.09
N ILE A 364 23.32 6.53 -28.23
CA ILE A 364 23.10 7.22 -26.95
C ILE A 364 24.37 7.20 -26.09
N LYS A 365 25.03 6.05 -25.96
CA LYS A 365 26.32 5.93 -25.25
C LYS A 365 27.40 6.80 -25.87
N GLN A 366 27.47 6.83 -27.21
CA GLN A 366 28.43 7.67 -27.90
C GLN A 366 28.21 9.16 -27.60
N HIS A 367 26.97 9.62 -27.57
CA HIS A 367 26.65 11.02 -27.26
C HIS A 367 26.78 11.36 -25.77
N GLU A 368 26.66 10.40 -24.86
CA GLU A 368 26.99 10.59 -23.44
C GLU A 368 28.47 10.96 -23.24
N HIS A 369 29.38 10.54 -24.14
CA HIS A 369 30.80 10.94 -24.07
C HIS A 369 31.03 12.45 -24.21
N ASN A 370 30.05 13.21 -24.75
CA ASN A 370 30.12 14.67 -24.77
C ASN A 370 30.11 15.27 -23.35
N LEU A 371 29.72 14.49 -22.34
CA LEU A 371 29.60 14.91 -20.94
C LEU A 371 30.78 14.44 -20.07
N ASP A 372 31.70 13.63 -20.59
CA ASP A 372 32.78 12.97 -19.83
C ASP A 372 33.61 13.94 -18.97
N GLU A 373 33.82 15.17 -19.46
CA GLU A 373 34.62 16.18 -18.76
C GLU A 373 33.95 16.77 -17.51
N VAL A 374 32.63 16.64 -17.36
CA VAL A 374 31.86 17.33 -16.29
C VAL A 374 30.95 16.41 -15.50
N ILE A 375 30.51 15.30 -16.06
CA ILE A 375 29.36 14.57 -15.54
C ILE A 375 29.60 13.91 -14.19
N ASP A 376 30.79 13.39 -13.95
CA ASP A 376 31.13 12.71 -12.70
C ASP A 376 31.08 13.69 -11.52
N ASP A 377 31.65 14.88 -11.68
CA ASP A 377 31.62 15.94 -10.67
C ASP A 377 30.18 16.45 -10.43
N LEU A 378 29.40 16.60 -11.50
CA LEU A 378 28.00 17.02 -11.38
C LEU A 378 27.12 15.98 -10.69
N MET A 379 27.28 14.69 -11.02
CA MET A 379 26.57 13.60 -10.36
C MET A 379 26.95 13.49 -8.88
N LYS A 380 28.24 13.57 -8.57
CA LYS A 380 28.73 13.58 -7.20
C LYS A 380 28.11 14.74 -6.41
N THR A 381 28.15 15.95 -6.96
CA THR A 381 27.54 17.13 -6.34
C THR A 381 26.04 16.92 -6.10
N ALA A 382 25.30 16.39 -7.08
CA ALA A 382 23.86 16.13 -6.96
C ALA A 382 23.54 15.13 -5.85
N ILE A 383 24.35 14.07 -5.69
CA ILE A 383 24.20 13.08 -4.62
C ILE A 383 24.55 13.68 -3.26
N GLU A 384 25.70 14.34 -3.12
CA GLU A 384 26.18 14.89 -1.84
C GLU A 384 25.29 16.03 -1.30
N THR A 385 24.66 16.79 -2.20
CA THR A 385 23.77 17.90 -1.83
C THR A 385 22.29 17.51 -1.74
N THR A 386 21.97 16.23 -1.86
CA THR A 386 20.59 15.71 -1.79
C THR A 386 19.92 16.09 -0.46
N GLU A 387 18.75 16.72 -0.56
CA GLU A 387 17.92 17.02 0.61
C GLU A 387 17.06 15.80 0.97
N LYS A 388 17.06 15.39 2.24
CA LYS A 388 16.25 14.26 2.73
C LYS A 388 15.05 14.75 3.54
N ILE A 389 13.85 14.42 3.10
CA ILE A 389 12.58 14.74 3.77
C ILE A 389 11.94 13.44 4.26
N ILE A 390 11.63 13.33 5.56
CA ILE A 390 10.89 12.19 6.10
C ILE A 390 9.40 12.51 6.05
N VAL A 391 8.67 11.77 5.21
CA VAL A 391 7.22 11.91 5.03
C VAL A 391 6.51 10.79 5.79
N LYS A 392 5.48 11.12 6.58
CA LYS A 392 4.79 10.19 7.51
C LYS A 392 3.29 10.14 7.31
#